data_AF-A0A847ENN9-F1
#
_entry.id   AF-A0A847ENN9-F1
#
_cell.length_a   1.000
_cell.length_b   1.000
_cell.length_c   1.000
_cell.angle_alpha   90.00
_cell.angle_beta   90.00
_cell.angle_gamma   90.00
#
_symmetry.space_group_name_H-M   'P 1'
#
loop_
_entity.id
_entity.type
_entity.pdbx_description
1 polymer ?
#
loop_
_entity_poly.entity_id
_entity_poly.type
_entity_poly.pdbx_seq_one_letter_code
_entity_poly.pdbx_strand_id
1 'polypeptide(L)'
;MTSPIDLPDKGGHYGIFGGQYVPEALSAALAQLDREFDAAMADPDFLAELRTLRAEFSGRPTPITELPRLSREAGNARIIVKREDLNHTGSHKINNV
;
A
#
# COMPACT_ATOMS: atom_id res chain seq x y z
N MET A 1 -23.70 -5.05 -18.34
CA MET A 1 -22.75 -5.34 -17.24
C MET A 1 -21.37 -5.00 -17.77
N THR A 2 -20.82 -3.86 -17.40
CA THR A 2 -19.49 -3.41 -17.84
C THR A 2 -18.46 -4.23 -17.08
N SER A 3 -17.51 -4.88 -17.76
CA SER A 3 -16.37 -5.52 -17.11
C SER A 3 -15.65 -4.54 -16.17
N PRO A 4 -15.04 -5.01 -15.06
CA PRO A 4 -14.20 -4.15 -14.24
C PRO A 4 -13.13 -3.52 -15.14
N ILE A 5 -13.02 -2.19 -15.08
CA ILE A 5 -11.90 -1.49 -15.71
C ILE A 5 -10.70 -1.77 -14.80
N ASP A 6 -9.66 -2.41 -15.33
CA ASP A 6 -8.38 -2.49 -14.64
C ASP A 6 -7.83 -1.06 -14.53
N LEU A 7 -7.74 -0.58 -13.29
CA LEU A 7 -7.23 0.74 -12.94
C LEU A 7 -5.91 0.60 -12.18
N PRO A 8 -4.96 1.53 -12.39
CA PRO A 8 -5.00 2.61 -13.38
C PRO A 8 -4.90 2.08 -14.82
N ASP A 9 -5.27 2.91 -15.81
CA ASP A 9 -4.98 2.58 -17.22
C ASP A 9 -3.47 2.57 -17.49
N LYS A 10 -3.06 2.16 -18.72
CA LYS A 10 -1.64 2.11 -19.11
C LYS A 10 -0.92 3.47 -19.03
N GLY A 11 -1.66 4.57 -19.03
CA GLY A 11 -1.13 5.92 -18.86
C GLY A 11 -1.09 6.38 -17.40
N GLY A 12 -1.45 5.53 -16.44
CA GLY A 12 -1.50 5.85 -15.02
C GLY A 12 -2.78 6.60 -14.59
N HIS A 13 -3.83 6.61 -15.41
CA HIS A 13 -5.05 7.36 -15.11
C HIS A 13 -6.11 6.51 -14.40
N TYR A 14 -6.73 7.13 -13.39
CA TYR A 14 -7.97 6.72 -12.75
C TYR A 14 -9.11 7.61 -13.27
N GLY A 15 -9.64 7.29 -14.46
CA GLY A 15 -10.56 8.16 -15.16
C GLY A 15 -9.86 9.47 -15.56
N ILE A 16 -10.28 10.60 -15.00
CA ILE A 16 -9.66 11.92 -15.28
C ILE A 16 -8.49 12.27 -14.34
N PHE A 17 -8.23 11.43 -13.33
CA PHE A 17 -7.21 11.68 -12.30
C PHE A 17 -5.96 10.83 -12.54
N GLY A 18 -4.83 11.20 -11.95
CA GLY A 18 -3.57 10.46 -12.13
C GLY A 18 -2.82 10.92 -13.38
N GLY A 19 -2.20 9.99 -14.09
CA GLY A 19 -1.33 10.30 -15.22
C GLY A 19 0.06 10.79 -14.80
N GLN A 20 0.88 11.08 -15.81
CA GLN A 20 2.26 11.51 -15.60
C GLN A 20 2.49 12.92 -16.18
N TYR A 21 2.21 13.95 -15.38
CA TYR A 21 2.41 15.36 -15.73
C TYR A 21 3.73 15.87 -15.15
N VAL A 22 4.85 15.43 -15.76
CA VAL A 22 6.22 15.69 -15.28
C VAL A 22 7.08 16.30 -16.39
N PRO A 23 8.21 16.96 -16.06
CA PRO A 23 9.17 17.40 -17.07
C PRO A 23 9.72 16.23 -17.90
N GLU A 24 10.00 16.47 -19.19
CA GLU A 24 10.56 15.46 -20.11
C GLU A 24 11.84 14.83 -19.58
N ALA A 25 12.67 15.58 -18.84
CA ALA A 25 13.89 15.07 -18.24
C ALA A 25 13.67 13.91 -17.24
N LEU A 26 12.44 13.72 -16.73
CA LEU A 26 12.08 12.64 -15.81
C LEU A 26 11.37 11.46 -16.50
N SER A 27 10.98 11.59 -17.77
CA SER A 27 10.15 10.61 -18.48
C SER A 27 10.83 9.23 -18.55
N ALA A 28 12.11 9.21 -18.94
CA ALA A 28 12.89 7.98 -19.08
C ALA A 28 13.11 7.25 -17.74
N ALA A 29 13.34 8.01 -16.65
CA ALA A 29 13.55 7.44 -15.33
C ALA A 29 12.28 6.79 -14.77
N LEU A 30 11.12 7.43 -14.95
CA LEU A 30 9.83 6.88 -14.53
C LEU A 30 9.45 5.64 -15.35
N ALA A 31 9.65 5.68 -16.67
CA ALA A 31 9.41 4.52 -17.52
C ALA A 31 10.32 3.33 -17.15
N GLN A 32 11.54 3.59 -16.67
CA GLN A 32 12.41 2.54 -16.13
C GLN A 32 11.87 2.00 -14.81
N LEU A 33 11.48 2.88 -13.88
CA LEU A 33 10.91 2.48 -12.60
C LEU A 33 9.69 1.56 -12.77
N ASP A 34 8.77 1.89 -13.68
CA ASP A 34 7.57 1.07 -13.93
C ASP A 34 7.95 -0.33 -14.41
N ARG A 35 8.90 -0.45 -15.35
CA ARG A 35 9.37 -1.75 -15.86
C ARG A 35 10.01 -2.60 -14.77
N GLU A 36 10.88 -2.00 -13.96
CA GLU A 36 11.56 -2.73 -12.89
C GLU A 36 10.60 -3.10 -11.76
N PHE A 37 9.60 -2.24 -11.47
CA PHE A 37 8.53 -2.56 -10.52
C PHE A 37 7.73 -3.77 -10.99
N ASP A 38 7.28 -3.80 -12.25
CA ASP A 38 6.53 -4.93 -12.81
C ASP A 38 7.36 -6.22 -12.78
N ALA A 39 8.65 -6.14 -13.11
CA ALA A 39 9.57 -7.26 -13.04
C ALA A 39 9.74 -7.79 -11.60
N ALA A 40 9.97 -6.91 -10.62
CA ALA A 40 10.13 -7.27 -9.22
C ALA A 40 8.84 -7.85 -8.61
N MET A 41 7.67 -7.33 -8.98
CA MET A 41 6.38 -7.84 -8.51
C MET A 41 6.01 -9.20 -9.11
N ALA A 42 6.61 -9.57 -10.24
CA ALA A 42 6.48 -10.91 -10.83
C ALA A 42 7.54 -11.91 -10.29
N ASP A 43 8.58 -11.44 -9.61
CA ASP A 43 9.66 -12.25 -9.07
C ASP A 43 9.30 -12.87 -7.69
N PRO A 44 9.20 -14.21 -7.58
CA PRO A 44 8.88 -14.87 -6.32
C PRO A 44 9.94 -14.67 -5.23
N ASP A 45 11.22 -14.49 -5.59
CA ASP A 45 12.31 -14.32 -4.62
C ASP A 45 12.24 -12.94 -3.98
N PHE A 46 11.99 -11.89 -4.77
CA PHE A 46 11.71 -10.54 -4.27
C PHE A 46 10.50 -10.54 -3.32
N LEU A 47 9.41 -11.20 -3.70
CA LEU A 47 8.22 -11.32 -2.85
C LEU A 47 8.46 -12.14 -1.57
N ALA A 48 9.38 -13.11 -1.60
CA ALA A 48 9.78 -13.86 -0.41
C ALA A 48 10.55 -12.96 0.56
N GLU A 49 11.56 -12.24 0.08
CA GLU A 49 12.34 -11.31 0.89
C GLU A 49 11.46 -10.21 1.50
N LEU A 50 10.59 -9.58 0.70
CA LEU A 50 9.66 -8.56 1.18
C LEU A 50 8.72 -9.09 2.28
N ARG A 51 8.27 -10.35 2.17
CA ARG A 51 7.45 -10.99 3.20
C ARG A 51 8.24 -11.22 4.49
N THR A 52 9.48 -11.69 4.39
CA THR A 52 10.38 -11.88 5.53
C THR A 52 10.62 -10.56 6.25
N LEU A 53 10.98 -9.49 5.53
CA LEU A 53 11.19 -8.16 6.12
C LEU A 53 9.93 -7.61 6.79
N ARG A 54 8.75 -7.83 6.18
CA ARG A 54 7.48 -7.44 6.80
C ARG A 54 7.22 -8.16 8.12
N ALA A 55 7.52 -9.46 8.19
CA ALA A 55 7.31 -10.26 9.39
C ALA A 55 8.35 -9.96 10.47
N GLU A 56 9.64 -10.04 10.12
CA GLU A 56 10.75 -10.05 11.07
C GLU A 56 11.27 -8.66 11.43
N PHE A 57 11.17 -7.70 10.51
CA PHE A 57 11.65 -6.34 10.74
C PHE A 57 10.51 -5.36 11.02
N SER A 58 9.48 -5.33 10.17
CA SER A 58 8.36 -4.37 10.35
C SER A 58 7.38 -4.77 11.45
N GLY A 59 7.34 -6.05 11.86
CA GLY A 59 6.43 -6.55 12.90
C GLY A 59 5.02 -6.86 12.42
N ARG A 60 4.85 -7.24 11.14
CA ARG A 60 3.55 -7.60 10.56
C ARG A 60 3.21 -9.08 10.79
N PRO A 61 1.92 -9.45 10.87
CA PRO A 61 0.75 -8.59 10.77
C PRO A 61 0.48 -7.78 12.04
N THR A 62 0.00 -6.55 11.87
CA THR A 62 -0.47 -5.73 13.00
C THR A 62 -1.83 -6.22 13.49
N PRO A 63 -2.07 -6.22 14.82
CA PRO A 63 -3.32 -6.71 15.40
C PRO A 63 -4.53 -5.84 15.06
N ILE A 64 -5.69 -6.45 15.14
CA ILE A 64 -7.02 -5.82 15.06
C ILE A 64 -7.54 -5.72 16.51
N THR A 65 -7.64 -4.51 17.06
CA THR A 65 -8.00 -4.33 18.48
C THR A 65 -9.37 -3.68 18.62
N GLU A 66 -10.26 -4.32 19.37
CA GLU A 66 -11.56 -3.74 19.74
C GLU A 66 -11.40 -2.74 20.89
N LEU A 67 -12.09 -1.60 20.79
CA LEU A 67 -12.01 -0.49 21.75
C LEU A 67 -13.35 -0.30 22.49
N PRO A 68 -13.67 -1.13 23.50
CA PRO A 68 -14.97 -1.09 24.17
C PRO A 68 -15.21 0.22 24.93
N ARG A 69 -14.16 0.89 25.40
CA ARG A 69 -14.29 2.21 26.06
C ARG A 69 -14.76 3.27 25.07
N LEU A 70 -14.09 3.36 23.92
CA LEU A 70 -14.46 4.28 22.85
C LEU A 70 -15.82 3.93 22.24
N SER A 71 -16.15 2.65 22.13
CA SER A 71 -17.46 2.17 21.69
C SER A 71 -18.60 2.74 22.54
N ARG A 72 -18.47 2.75 23.88
CA ARG A 72 -19.47 3.35 24.77
C ARG A 72 -19.62 4.85 24.57
N GLU A 73 -18.52 5.55 24.29
CA GLU A 73 -18.54 6.99 24.00
C GLU A 73 -19.11 7.29 22.61
N ALA A 74 -18.99 6.36 21.66
CA ALA A 74 -19.47 6.45 20.28
C ALA A 74 -20.88 5.84 20.07
N GLY A 75 -21.76 5.91 21.08
CA GLY A 75 -23.15 5.44 20.95
C GLY A 75 -23.29 3.93 20.78
N ASN A 76 -22.37 3.14 21.35
CA ASN A 76 -22.30 1.68 21.26
C ASN A 76 -22.02 1.12 19.85
N ALA A 77 -21.51 1.95 18.93
CA ALA A 77 -20.93 1.45 17.68
C ALA A 77 -19.72 0.56 18.00
N ARG A 78 -19.57 -0.60 17.34
CA ARG A 78 -18.39 -1.46 17.52
C ARG A 78 -17.16 -0.81 16.89
N ILE A 79 -16.26 -0.27 17.71
CA ILE A 79 -15.04 0.38 17.24
C ILE A 79 -13.87 -0.60 17.30
N ILE A 80 -13.21 -0.78 16.16
CA ILE A 80 -12.07 -1.67 15.99
C ILE A 80 -10.98 -0.89 15.26
N VAL A 81 -9.73 -1.03 15.71
CA VAL A 81 -8.58 -0.33 15.13
C VAL A 81 -7.59 -1.32 14.54
N LYS A 82 -7.16 -1.05 13.30
CA LYS A 82 -6.01 -1.69 12.66
C LYS A 82 -4.73 -1.03 13.19
N ARG A 83 -3.96 -1.77 13.99
CA ARG A 83 -2.86 -1.21 14.79
C ARG A 83 -1.56 -0.97 14.02
N GLU A 84 -1.61 -0.21 12.91
CA GLU A 84 -0.41 0.18 12.15
C GLU A 84 0.57 1.06 12.94
N ASP A 85 0.13 1.60 14.09
CA ASP A 85 0.98 2.25 15.08
C ASP A 85 2.02 1.30 15.71
N LEU A 86 1.79 -0.01 15.64
CA LEU A 86 2.69 -1.04 16.17
C LEU A 86 3.74 -1.54 15.18
N ASN A 87 3.73 -1.06 13.93
CA ASN A 87 4.84 -1.36 13.03
C ASN A 87 6.15 -0.80 13.59
N HIS A 88 7.28 -1.39 13.21
CA HIS A 88 8.56 -0.72 13.35
C HIS A 88 8.51 0.69 12.71
N THR A 89 9.20 1.67 13.29
CA THR A 89 9.06 3.13 13.04
C THR A 89 7.75 3.78 13.49
N GLY A 90 6.76 3.02 13.97
CA GLY A 90 5.54 3.55 14.61
C GLY A 90 4.43 4.00 13.65
N SER A 91 4.49 3.63 12.37
CA SER A 91 3.43 3.96 11.42
C SER A 91 3.35 3.00 10.24
N HIS A 92 2.32 3.17 9.39
CA HIS A 92 2.15 2.41 8.15
C HIS A 92 3.18 2.75 7.07
N LYS A 93 3.98 3.82 7.24
CA LYS A 93 4.87 4.33 6.19
C LYS A 93 6.01 3.36 5.86
N ILE A 94 6.49 2.58 6.83
CA ILE A 94 7.53 1.55 6.61
C ILE A 94 7.15 0.49 5.58
N ASN A 95 5.86 0.35 5.25
CA ASN A 95 5.43 -0.57 4.20
C ASN A 95 5.86 -0.13 2.79
N ASN A 96 6.29 1.13 2.62
CA ASN A 96 6.57 1.76 1.33
C ASN A 96 7.80 2.68 1.33
N VAL A 97 8.12 3.34 2.45
CA VAL A 97 9.24 4.29 2.57
C VAL A 97 10.58 3.61 2.36
#